data_AF-A0A7Y2SKV0-F1
#
_entry.id   AF-A0A7Y2SKV0-F1
#
_cell.length_a   1.000
_cell.length_b   1.000
_cell.length_c   1.000
_cell.angle_alpha   90.00
_cell.angle_beta   90.00
_cell.angle_gamma   90.00
#
_symmetry.space_group_name_H-M   'P 1'
#
loop_
_entity.id
_entity.type
_entity.pdbx_description
1 polymer ?
#
loop_
_entity_poly.entity_id
_entity_poly.type
_entity_poly.pdbx_seq_one_letter_code
_entity_poly.pdbx_strand_id
1 'polypeptide(L)'
;MSHALEDVVRQGLPGAQIAAGFQHLSAFRPEEQRYRQIAAAGARIWVCAVVDETPPEIEGITFAPVNPEWPVADEWFVVVNAPGFASALLATEVSNGFRSKDRSFQTMFTSDPRLVNAICRSLDIELDLHIEIPATRDPEAQQINLRRFNRLALEYQERQMLRHTTPIAIAPSWAPSLTPGRYFGERELGGTE
;
A
#
# COMPACT_ATOMS: atom_id res chain seq x y z
N MET A 1 2.39 6.05 1.42
CA MET A 1 2.17 6.88 0.22
C MET A 1 1.12 6.26 -0.71
N SER A 2 1.19 4.97 -1.08
CA SER A 2 0.11 4.28 -1.84
C SER A 2 -1.25 4.38 -1.18
N HIS A 3 -1.34 4.02 0.11
CA HIS A 3 -2.63 4.02 0.80
C HIS A 3 -3.33 5.38 0.76
N ALA A 4 -2.56 6.49 0.69
CA ALA A 4 -3.12 7.82 0.52
C ALA A 4 -3.69 8.06 -0.89
N LEU A 5 -3.00 7.59 -1.95
CA LEU A 5 -3.52 7.63 -3.33
C LEU A 5 -4.81 6.80 -3.45
N GLU A 6 -4.75 5.57 -2.95
CA GLU A 6 -5.87 4.63 -2.97
C GLU A 6 -7.08 5.17 -2.19
N ASP A 7 -6.86 5.84 -1.06
CA ASP A 7 -7.93 6.47 -0.28
C ASP A 7 -8.58 7.67 -0.99
N VAL A 8 -7.85 8.41 -1.84
CA VAL A 8 -8.47 9.45 -2.69
C VAL A 8 -9.48 8.81 -3.65
N VAL A 9 -9.11 7.69 -4.28
CA VAL A 9 -10.00 6.99 -5.22
C VAL A 9 -11.17 6.33 -4.50
N ARG A 10 -10.91 5.68 -3.36
CA ARG A 10 -11.93 5.03 -2.52
C ARG A 10 -13.02 5.98 -2.04
N GLN A 11 -12.72 7.27 -1.92
CA GLN A 11 -13.70 8.31 -1.53
C GLN A 11 -14.61 8.76 -2.68
N GLY A 12 -14.49 8.15 -3.87
CA GLY A 12 -15.30 8.45 -5.04
C GLY A 12 -14.59 9.40 -5.98
N LEU A 13 -14.07 8.84 -7.07
CA LEU A 13 -13.40 9.56 -8.14
C LEU A 13 -14.00 9.11 -9.48
N PRO A 14 -14.84 9.94 -10.12
CA PRO A 14 -15.51 9.55 -11.37
C PRO A 14 -14.51 9.18 -12.47
N GLY A 15 -14.75 8.05 -13.14
CA GLY A 15 -13.91 7.56 -14.24
C GLY A 15 -12.50 7.15 -13.80
N ALA A 16 -12.31 6.78 -12.54
CA ALA A 16 -11.02 6.36 -12.03
C ALA A 16 -10.58 5.02 -12.63
N GLN A 17 -9.35 5.03 -13.14
CA GLN A 17 -8.61 3.85 -13.58
C GLN A 17 -7.37 3.71 -12.70
N ILE A 18 -7.11 2.51 -12.19
CA ILE A 18 -5.93 2.20 -11.38
C ILE A 18 -5.14 1.06 -12.00
N ALA A 19 -3.87 1.28 -12.30
CA ALA A 19 -2.92 0.20 -12.52
C ALA A 19 -2.05 0.05 -11.26
N ALA A 20 -2.08 -1.12 -10.64
CA ALA A 20 -1.33 -1.44 -9.44
C ALA A 20 -0.37 -2.61 -9.70
N GLY A 21 0.93 -2.35 -9.58
CA GLY A 21 1.99 -3.32 -9.79
C GLY A 21 2.47 -3.92 -8.48
N PHE A 22 2.56 -5.24 -8.43
CA PHE A 22 3.17 -6.01 -7.36
C PHE A 22 4.18 -6.98 -7.97
N GLN A 23 5.29 -7.24 -7.28
CA GLN A 23 6.28 -8.20 -7.77
C GLN A 23 5.70 -9.63 -7.87
N HIS A 24 4.87 -10.01 -6.91
CA HIS A 24 4.18 -11.30 -6.87
C HIS A 24 2.71 -11.11 -6.50
N LEU A 25 1.85 -11.98 -7.01
CA LEU A 25 0.42 -11.95 -6.72
C LEU A 25 0.14 -12.23 -5.23
N SER A 26 0.94 -13.07 -4.58
CA SER A 26 0.87 -13.27 -3.11
C SER A 26 1.08 -11.97 -2.32
N ALA A 27 1.81 -10.98 -2.87
CA ALA A 27 2.00 -9.67 -2.24
C ALA A 27 0.73 -8.79 -2.32
N PHE A 28 -0.22 -9.09 -3.20
CA PHE A 28 -1.51 -8.41 -3.28
C PHE A 28 -2.48 -8.88 -2.20
N ARG A 29 -2.35 -10.12 -1.68
CA ARG A 29 -3.31 -10.71 -0.73
C ARG A 29 -3.64 -9.85 0.49
N PRO A 30 -2.66 -9.22 1.17
CA PRO A 30 -2.97 -8.36 2.31
C PRO A 30 -3.79 -7.11 1.92
N GLU A 31 -3.72 -6.69 0.66
CA GLU A 31 -4.40 -5.49 0.13
C GLU A 31 -5.73 -5.82 -0.57
N GLU A 32 -6.09 -7.10 -0.71
CA GLU A 32 -7.28 -7.55 -1.45
C GLU A 32 -8.56 -6.84 -1.01
N GLN A 33 -8.79 -6.76 0.31
CA GLN A 33 -9.98 -6.12 0.86
C GLN A 33 -10.03 -4.63 0.55
N ARG A 34 -8.88 -3.96 0.49
CA ARG A 34 -8.80 -2.54 0.14
C ARG A 34 -9.15 -2.36 -1.34
N TYR A 35 -8.61 -3.17 -2.22
CA TYR A 35 -8.89 -3.08 -3.65
C TYR A 35 -10.35 -3.44 -3.98
N ARG A 36 -10.97 -4.39 -3.27
CA ARG A 36 -12.41 -4.64 -3.32
C ARG A 36 -13.23 -3.37 -3.03
N GLN A 37 -12.85 -2.59 -2.01
CA GLN A 37 -13.54 -1.35 -1.66
C GLN A 37 -13.37 -0.27 -2.73
N ILE A 38 -12.20 -0.19 -3.36
CA ILE A 38 -11.92 0.77 -4.42
C ILE A 38 -12.71 0.42 -5.69
N ALA A 39 -12.77 -0.87 -6.05
CA ALA A 39 -13.58 -1.35 -7.17
C ALA A 39 -15.08 -1.09 -6.93
N ALA A 40 -15.57 -1.37 -5.71
CA ALA A 40 -16.95 -1.07 -5.32
C ALA A 40 -17.28 0.45 -5.34
N ALA A 41 -16.28 1.32 -5.24
CA ALA A 41 -16.45 2.77 -5.41
C ALA A 41 -16.52 3.20 -6.89
N GLY A 42 -16.45 2.26 -7.83
CA GLY A 42 -16.61 2.49 -9.27
C GLY A 42 -15.30 2.64 -10.05
N ALA A 43 -14.16 2.33 -9.45
CA ALA A 43 -12.88 2.34 -10.15
C ALA A 43 -12.70 1.07 -10.99
N ARG A 44 -12.13 1.22 -12.20
CA ARG A 44 -11.61 0.09 -12.99
C ARG A 44 -10.16 -0.15 -12.57
N ILE A 45 -9.82 -1.39 -12.22
CA ILE A 45 -8.53 -1.71 -11.62
C ILE A 45 -7.84 -2.82 -12.41
N TRP A 46 -6.53 -2.66 -12.63
CA TRP A 46 -5.62 -3.72 -13.05
C TRP A 46 -4.62 -4.02 -11.94
N VAL A 47 -4.53 -5.29 -11.55
CA VAL A 47 -3.48 -5.79 -10.66
C VAL A 47 -2.46 -6.52 -11.53
N CYS A 48 -1.28 -5.93 -11.65
CA CYS A 48 -0.19 -6.43 -12.48
C CYS A 48 0.80 -7.15 -11.56
N ALA A 49 0.99 -8.46 -11.74
CA ALA A 49 1.93 -9.21 -10.92
C ALA A 49 2.42 -10.51 -11.57
N VAL A 50 3.59 -10.99 -11.14
CA VAL A 50 4.00 -12.36 -11.43
C VAL A 50 3.07 -13.31 -10.69
N VAL A 51 2.45 -14.24 -11.44
CA VAL A 51 1.45 -15.17 -10.89
C VAL A 51 2.16 -16.32 -10.18
N ASP A 52 2.22 -16.24 -8.84
CA ASP A 52 2.74 -17.28 -7.95
C ASP A 52 1.64 -18.06 -7.21
N GLU A 53 0.38 -17.70 -7.43
CA GLU A 53 -0.82 -18.34 -6.86
C GLU A 53 -2.06 -18.08 -7.74
N THR A 54 -3.20 -18.70 -7.42
CA THR A 54 -4.43 -18.51 -8.20
C THR A 54 -5.05 -17.13 -7.95
N PRO A 55 -5.26 -16.30 -8.99
CA PRO A 55 -5.93 -15.01 -8.84
C PRO A 55 -7.34 -15.15 -8.27
N PRO A 56 -7.73 -14.32 -7.28
CA PRO A 56 -9.11 -14.29 -6.83
C PRO A 56 -10.01 -13.66 -7.90
N GLU A 57 -11.26 -14.11 -8.01
CA GLU A 57 -12.26 -13.42 -8.82
C GLU A 57 -12.84 -12.25 -8.01
N ILE A 58 -12.60 -11.02 -8.47
CA ILE A 58 -13.08 -9.80 -7.83
C ILE A 58 -13.68 -8.88 -8.89
N GLU A 59 -14.95 -8.54 -8.73
CA GLU A 59 -15.65 -7.63 -9.64
C GLU A 59 -14.95 -6.26 -9.69
N GLY A 60 -14.76 -5.74 -10.91
CA GLY A 60 -14.07 -4.46 -11.16
C GLY A 60 -12.55 -4.53 -11.13
N ILE A 61 -11.96 -5.71 -10.88
CA ILE A 61 -10.52 -5.95 -10.92
C ILE A 61 -10.16 -6.96 -12.01
N THR A 62 -9.24 -6.56 -12.88
CA THR A 62 -8.61 -7.43 -13.87
C THR A 62 -7.20 -7.78 -13.39
N PHE A 63 -6.87 -9.08 -13.33
CA PHE A 63 -5.51 -9.52 -13.05
C PHE A 63 -4.71 -9.60 -14.36
N ALA A 64 -3.65 -8.82 -14.47
CA ALA A 64 -2.75 -8.77 -15.61
C ALA A 64 -1.45 -9.52 -15.26
N PRO A 65 -1.22 -10.73 -15.81
CA PRO A 65 -0.02 -11.50 -15.51
C PRO A 65 1.23 -10.81 -16.06
N VAL A 66 2.26 -10.68 -15.22
CA VAL A 66 3.56 -10.11 -15.59
C VAL A 66 4.56 -11.24 -15.81
N ASN A 67 5.32 -11.18 -16.91
CA ASN A 67 6.43 -12.10 -17.13
C ASN A 67 7.57 -11.77 -16.13
N PRO A 68 8.09 -12.73 -15.35
CA PRO A 68 9.17 -12.48 -14.38
C PRO A 68 10.49 -12.00 -15.01
N GLU A 69 10.67 -12.15 -16.32
CA GLU A 69 11.86 -11.65 -17.02
C GLU A 69 11.75 -10.17 -17.42
N TRP A 70 10.56 -9.56 -17.28
CA TRP A 70 10.34 -8.16 -17.65
C TRP A 70 10.78 -7.23 -16.53
N PRO A 71 11.38 -6.05 -16.83
CA PRO A 71 11.80 -5.09 -15.81
C PRO A 71 10.68 -4.69 -14.83
N VAL A 72 9.44 -4.63 -15.33
CA VAL A 72 8.25 -4.28 -14.54
C VAL A 72 7.92 -5.31 -13.44
N ALA A 73 8.47 -6.54 -13.52
CA ALA A 73 8.31 -7.56 -12.48
C ALA A 73 9.04 -7.20 -11.18
N ASP A 74 10.10 -6.40 -11.25
CA ASP A 74 10.86 -5.93 -10.08
C ASP A 74 10.34 -4.59 -9.54
N GLU A 75 9.30 -4.05 -10.17
CA GLU A 75 8.70 -2.78 -9.81
C GLU A 75 7.44 -2.96 -8.96
N TRP A 76 7.23 -2.00 -8.07
CA TRP A 76 5.96 -1.77 -7.42
C TRP A 76 5.43 -0.41 -7.84
N PHE A 77 4.16 -0.33 -8.21
CA PHE A 77 3.58 0.95 -8.63
C PHE A 77 2.10 1.06 -8.31
N VAL A 78 1.64 2.30 -8.17
CA VAL A 78 0.22 2.65 -8.17
C VAL A 78 0.04 3.87 -9.07
N VAL A 79 -0.68 3.68 -10.17
CA VAL A 79 -0.98 4.72 -11.15
C VAL A 79 -2.48 4.95 -11.14
N VAL A 80 -2.89 6.16 -10.78
CA VAL A 80 -4.29 6.61 -10.83
C VAL A 80 -4.46 7.54 -12.02
N ASN A 81 -5.43 7.23 -12.87
CA ASN A 81 -5.77 8.01 -14.04
C ASN A 81 -7.28 8.30 -14.08
N ALA A 82 -7.67 9.54 -13.80
CA ALA A 82 -9.04 10.02 -13.90
C ALA A 82 -9.07 11.46 -14.43
N PRO A 83 -10.19 11.94 -15.01
CA PRO A 83 -10.30 13.33 -15.49
C PRO A 83 -9.88 14.36 -14.44
N GLY A 84 -10.30 14.18 -13.18
CA GLY A 84 -10.00 15.06 -12.05
C GLY A 84 -8.92 14.58 -11.10
N PHE A 85 -8.18 13.51 -11.42
CA PHE A 85 -7.03 13.07 -10.60
C PHE A 85 -6.09 12.15 -11.40
N ALA A 86 -4.90 12.65 -11.72
CA ALA A 86 -3.81 11.92 -12.35
C ALA A 86 -2.60 11.93 -11.41
N SER A 87 -2.14 10.75 -10.98
CA SER A 87 -0.95 10.61 -10.15
C SER A 87 -0.34 9.23 -10.29
N ALA A 88 0.98 9.15 -10.21
CA ALA A 88 1.72 7.89 -10.25
C ALA A 88 2.74 7.87 -9.11
N LEU A 89 2.81 6.73 -8.44
CA LEU A 89 3.87 6.39 -7.50
C LEU A 89 4.53 5.12 -8.01
N LEU A 90 5.81 5.22 -8.35
CA LEU A 90 6.62 4.11 -8.83
C LEU A 90 7.71 3.82 -7.80
N ALA A 91 8.05 2.56 -7.62
CA ALA A 91 9.12 2.10 -6.75
C ALA A 91 9.86 0.94 -7.40
N THR A 92 11.18 1.00 -7.40
CA THR A 92 12.03 -0.12 -7.82
C THR A 92 12.83 -0.57 -6.62
N GLU A 93 12.90 -1.87 -6.40
CA GLU A 93 13.77 -2.42 -5.37
C GLU A 93 15.24 -2.24 -5.77
N VAL A 94 16.04 -1.68 -4.86
CA VAL A 94 17.48 -1.42 -5.07
C VAL A 94 18.36 -2.22 -4.11
N SER A 95 17.77 -3.11 -3.31
CA SER A 95 18.49 -3.98 -2.36
C SER A 95 18.92 -5.29 -2.99
N ASN A 96 20.17 -5.68 -2.75
CA ASN A 96 20.79 -6.91 -3.27
C ASN A 96 20.58 -8.11 -2.32
N GLY A 97 19.67 -8.02 -1.35
CA GLY A 97 19.62 -8.90 -0.17
C GLY A 97 18.35 -9.75 -0.06
N PHE A 98 18.51 -11.07 0.13
CA PHE A 98 17.44 -12.06 0.32
C PHE A 98 16.70 -11.96 1.68
N ARG A 99 16.99 -10.97 2.53
CA ARG A 99 16.37 -10.81 3.85
C ARG A 99 15.35 -9.68 3.85
N SER A 100 14.11 -10.00 4.19
CA SER A 100 12.96 -9.06 4.12
C SER A 100 13.12 -7.76 4.93
N LYS A 101 14.06 -7.68 5.88
CA LYS A 101 14.27 -6.52 6.74
C LYS A 101 15.21 -5.44 6.15
N ASP A 102 15.94 -5.76 5.08
CA ASP A 102 16.93 -4.87 4.47
C ASP A 102 16.52 -4.42 3.05
N ARG A 103 15.23 -4.53 2.72
CA ARG A 103 14.72 -4.14 1.40
C ARG A 103 14.69 -2.61 1.29
N SER A 104 15.35 -2.10 0.27
CA SER A 104 15.39 -0.67 -0.03
C SER A 104 14.73 -0.41 -1.38
N PHE A 105 13.97 0.67 -1.46
CA PHE A 105 13.25 1.04 -2.67
C PHE A 105 13.63 2.45 -3.08
N GLN A 106 13.96 2.62 -4.35
CA GLN A 106 14.02 3.93 -4.98
C GLN A 106 12.61 4.28 -5.45
N THR A 107 12.08 5.43 -5.03
CA THR A 107 10.70 5.83 -5.34
C THR A 107 10.65 7.12 -6.12
N MET A 108 9.65 7.24 -7.00
CA MET A 108 9.32 8.46 -7.72
C MET A 108 7.81 8.70 -7.62
N PHE A 109 7.43 9.93 -7.28
CA PHE A 109 6.04 10.38 -7.32
C PHE A 109 5.89 11.48 -8.36
N THR A 110 4.82 11.41 -9.15
CA THR A 110 4.42 12.49 -10.05
C THR A 110 2.92 12.69 -10.05
N SER A 111 2.51 13.94 -10.22
CA SER A 111 1.12 14.34 -10.46
C SER A 111 0.97 15.17 -11.74
N ASP A 112 2.01 15.23 -12.57
CA ASP A 112 1.94 15.84 -13.90
C ASP A 112 1.10 14.92 -14.81
N PRO A 113 -0.08 15.37 -15.29
CA PRO A 113 -0.93 14.54 -16.15
C PRO A 113 -0.23 14.08 -17.43
N ARG A 114 0.77 14.81 -17.93
CA ARG A 114 1.53 14.42 -19.13
C ARG A 114 2.41 13.20 -18.86
N LEU A 115 3.12 13.20 -17.73
CA LEU A 115 3.93 12.05 -17.31
C LEU A 115 3.05 10.86 -16.94
N VAL A 116 1.94 11.09 -16.25
CA VAL A 116 0.98 10.01 -15.92
C VAL A 116 0.41 9.39 -17.20
N ASN A 117 0.07 10.19 -18.22
CA ASN A 117 -0.35 9.67 -19.52
C ASN A 117 0.74 8.83 -20.20
N ALA A 118 2.00 9.26 -20.14
CA ALA A 118 3.10 8.51 -20.71
C ALA A 118 3.27 7.16 -20.01
N ILE A 119 3.22 7.15 -18.67
CA ILE A 119 3.27 5.91 -17.88
C ILE A 119 2.09 4.99 -18.22
N CYS A 120 0.86 5.51 -18.26
CA CYS A 120 -0.32 4.71 -18.61
C CYS A 120 -0.19 4.07 -19.99
N ARG A 121 0.30 4.81 -20.99
CA ARG A 121 0.53 4.27 -22.34
C ARG A 121 1.62 3.21 -22.38
N SER A 122 2.72 3.40 -21.65
CA SER A 122 3.77 2.39 -21.57
C SER A 122 3.26 1.10 -20.93
N LEU A 123 2.52 1.21 -19.82
CA LEU A 123 1.90 0.05 -19.17
C LEU A 123 0.86 -0.62 -20.07
N ASP A 124 0.05 0.17 -20.77
CA ASP A 124 -0.95 -0.33 -21.71
C ASP A 124 -0.32 -1.16 -22.85
N ILE A 125 0.77 -0.68 -23.42
CA ILE A 125 1.50 -1.37 -24.51
C ILE A 125 2.15 -2.66 -23.99
N GLU A 126 2.79 -2.60 -22.81
CA GLU A 126 3.57 -3.73 -22.30
C GLU A 126 2.67 -4.84 -21.73
N LEU A 127 1.56 -4.46 -21.10
CA LEU A 127 0.72 -5.36 -20.30
C LEU A 127 -0.70 -5.55 -20.88
N ASP A 128 -1.01 -4.94 -22.02
CA ASP A 128 -2.31 -5.01 -22.70
C ASP A 128 -3.50 -4.66 -21.78
N LEU A 129 -3.38 -3.54 -21.06
CA LEU A 129 -4.34 -3.18 -20.01
C LEU A 129 -5.62 -2.54 -20.57
N HIS A 130 -5.59 -1.96 -21.77
CA HIS A 130 -6.62 -1.10 -22.34
C HIS A 130 -6.97 0.11 -21.45
N ILE A 131 -5.94 0.83 -20.97
CA ILE A 131 -6.13 2.05 -20.17
C ILE A 131 -6.59 3.21 -21.06
N GLU A 132 -7.75 3.77 -20.74
CA GLU A 132 -8.29 4.92 -21.47
C GLU A 132 -7.66 6.22 -20.97
N ILE A 133 -7.07 7.01 -21.87
CA ILE A 133 -6.59 8.35 -21.54
C ILE A 133 -7.77 9.33 -21.60
N PRO A 134 -8.12 10.04 -20.49
CA PRO A 134 -9.21 11.01 -20.51
C PRO A 134 -8.99 12.07 -21.59
N ALA A 135 -10.00 12.28 -22.43
CA ALA A 135 -9.98 13.28 -23.49
C ALA A 135 -9.87 14.71 -22.91
N THR A 136 -10.48 14.94 -21.74
CA THR A 136 -10.44 16.19 -21.01
C THR A 136 -9.95 15.96 -19.58
N ARG A 137 -9.15 16.91 -19.09
CA ARG A 137 -8.73 17.00 -17.69
C ARG A 137 -9.52 18.10 -16.99
N ASP A 138 -9.76 17.92 -15.70
CA ASP A 138 -10.33 18.92 -14.81
C ASP A 138 -9.23 19.39 -13.84
N PRO A 139 -8.56 20.53 -14.12
CA PRO A 139 -7.47 21.04 -13.29
C PRO A 139 -7.93 21.44 -11.88
N GLU A 140 -9.18 21.88 -11.71
CA GLU A 140 -9.71 22.27 -10.41
C GLU A 140 -9.93 21.03 -9.54
N ALA A 141 -10.59 20.01 -10.09
CA ALA A 141 -10.72 18.72 -9.41
C ALA A 141 -9.35 18.09 -9.12
N GLN A 142 -8.38 18.18 -10.06
CA GLN A 142 -7.00 17.73 -9.85
C GLN A 142 -6.40 18.39 -8.61
N GLN A 143 -6.53 19.72 -8.48
CA GLN A 143 -5.97 20.44 -7.35
C GLN A 143 -6.66 20.08 -6.02
N ILE A 144 -7.98 19.91 -6.03
CA ILE A 144 -8.77 19.48 -4.86
C ILE A 144 -8.30 18.09 -4.39
N ASN A 145 -8.18 17.14 -5.32
CA ASN A 145 -7.78 15.77 -5.03
C ASN A 145 -6.30 15.66 -4.63
N LEU A 146 -5.40 16.49 -5.19
CA LEU A 146 -4.01 16.56 -4.74
C LEU A 146 -3.87 17.11 -3.32
N ARG A 147 -4.67 18.12 -2.94
CA ARG A 147 -4.69 18.59 -1.54
C ARG A 147 -5.17 17.51 -0.59
N ARG A 148 -6.20 16.75 -0.99
CA ARG A 148 -6.71 15.61 -0.23
C ARG A 148 -5.64 14.52 -0.09
N PHE A 149 -4.96 14.16 -1.18
CA PHE A 149 -3.83 13.24 -1.18
C PHE A 149 -2.73 13.68 -0.21
N ASN A 150 -2.26 14.93 -0.32
CA ASN A 150 -1.17 15.44 0.53
C ASN A 150 -1.54 15.39 2.02
N ARG A 151 -2.78 15.73 2.38
CA ARG A 151 -3.26 15.60 3.75
C ARG A 151 -3.21 14.14 4.23
N LEU A 152 -3.75 13.21 3.45
CA LEU A 152 -3.74 11.79 3.79
C LEU A 152 -2.31 11.23 3.88
N ALA A 153 -1.43 11.63 2.96
CA ALA A 153 -0.03 11.21 2.94
C ALA A 153 0.71 11.61 4.24
N LEU A 154 0.48 12.84 4.72
CA LEU A 154 1.01 13.31 6.00
C LEU A 154 0.47 12.50 7.18
N GLU A 155 -0.84 12.25 7.24
CA GLU A 155 -1.45 11.42 8.30
C GLU A 155 -0.86 10.00 8.34
N TYR A 156 -0.61 9.40 7.18
CA TYR A 156 0.06 8.10 7.10
C TYR A 156 1.50 8.17 7.60
N GLN A 157 2.25 9.21 7.22
CA GLN A 157 3.63 9.40 7.67
C GLN A 157 3.70 9.56 9.19
N GLU A 158 2.82 10.36 9.79
CA GLU A 158 2.74 10.55 11.24
C GLU A 158 2.43 9.23 11.97
N ARG A 159 1.47 8.45 11.48
CA ARG A 159 1.15 7.13 12.06
C ARG A 159 2.33 6.16 11.97
N GLN A 160 3.09 6.19 10.88
CA GLN A 160 4.28 5.34 10.73
C GLN A 160 5.38 5.78 11.70
N MET A 161 5.59 7.09 11.90
CA MET A 161 6.53 7.60 12.90
C MET A 161 6.14 7.18 14.33
N LEU A 162 4.86 7.29 14.69
CA LEU A 162 4.37 6.87 16.01
C LEU A 162 4.53 5.37 16.26
N ARG A 163 4.45 4.53 15.22
CA ARG A 163 4.70 3.08 15.34
C ARG A 163 6.17 2.71 15.56
N HIS A 164 7.10 3.55 15.12
CA HIS A 164 8.55 3.33 15.27
C HIS A 164 9.16 4.09 16.45
N THR A 165 8.36 4.93 17.13
CA THR A 165 8.78 5.60 18.36
C THR A 165 8.49 4.66 19.53
N THR A 166 9.50 3.93 20.01
CA THR A 166 9.42 3.31 21.33
C THR A 166 9.15 4.43 22.34
N PRO A 167 8.10 4.36 23.18
CA PRO A 167 7.97 5.33 24.24
C PRO A 167 9.22 5.22 25.12
N ILE A 168 10.02 6.28 25.17
CA ILE A 168 11.00 6.43 26.25
C ILE A 168 10.16 6.63 27.50
N ALA A 169 9.90 5.53 28.21
CA ALA A 169 9.39 5.60 29.56
C ALA A 169 10.49 6.25 30.40
N ILE A 170 10.42 7.57 30.57
CA ILE A 170 11.13 8.24 31.65
C ILE A 170 10.40 7.82 32.92
N ALA A 171 10.79 6.67 33.48
CA ALA A 171 10.38 6.30 34.81
C ALA A 171 10.91 7.39 35.78
N PRO A 172 10.05 8.03 36.60
CA PRO A 172 10.53 8.89 37.65
C PRO A 172 11.44 8.09 38.59
N SER A 173 12.57 8.67 39.00
CA SER A 173 13.61 8.03 39.83
C SER A 173 13.17 7.58 41.23
N TRP A 174 11.87 7.64 41.55
CA TRP A 174 11.31 7.30 42.86
C TRP A 174 10.36 6.10 42.86
N ALA A 175 10.15 5.40 41.73
CA ALA A 175 9.25 4.23 41.72
C ALA A 175 9.83 3.05 42.54
N PRO A 176 9.15 2.54 43.58
CA PRO A 176 9.65 1.44 44.39
C PRO A 176 9.55 0.10 43.65
N SER A 177 10.59 -0.73 43.77
CA SER A 177 10.65 -2.07 43.18
C SER A 177 9.64 -3.01 43.84
N LEU A 178 8.66 -3.48 43.08
CA LEU A 178 7.77 -4.55 43.51
C LEU A 178 8.35 -5.89 43.07
N THR A 179 9.08 -6.56 43.97
CA THR A 179 9.39 -7.98 43.85
C THR A 179 8.32 -8.77 44.62
N PRO A 180 7.52 -9.66 43.98
CA PRO A 180 6.53 -10.44 44.72
C PRO A 180 7.20 -11.55 45.56
N GLY A 181 7.22 -11.37 46.88
CA GLY A 181 7.57 -12.39 47.85
C GLY A 181 6.41 -13.39 48.05
N ARG A 182 6.73 -14.68 47.99
CA ARG A 182 5.86 -15.80 48.36
C ARG A 182 5.38 -15.68 49.82
N TYR A 183 4.07 -15.70 50.04
CA TYR A 183 3.47 -16.13 51.31
C TYR A 183 2.06 -16.69 51.08
N PHE A 184 1.92 -18.01 51.29
CA PHE A 184 0.75 -18.80 51.71
C PHE A 184 1.38 -20.17 52.02
N GLY A 185 1.31 -20.81 53.18
CA GLY A 185 0.33 -20.83 54.27
C GLY A 185 0.03 -22.32 54.53
N GLU A 186 0.55 -22.85 55.65
CA GLU A 186 0.21 -24.08 56.42
C GLU A 186 -1.18 -24.72 56.13
N ARG A 187 -1.52 -26.02 56.22
CA ARG A 187 -1.07 -27.29 56.88
C ARG A 187 -1.82 -28.44 56.13
N GLU A 188 -1.39 -29.70 56.10
CA GLU A 188 -1.75 -30.74 57.10
C GLU A 188 -1.05 -32.10 56.84
N LEU A 189 -0.62 -32.71 57.95
CA LEU A 189 -0.73 -34.12 58.38
C LEU A 189 -0.13 -35.29 57.56
N GLY A 190 0.85 -35.96 58.19
CA GLY A 190 0.71 -37.37 58.58
C GLY A 190 1.59 -38.40 57.87
N GLY A 191 2.40 -39.16 58.62
CA GLY A 191 2.91 -40.47 58.20
C GLY A 191 4.33 -40.81 58.65
N THR A 192 4.48 -41.24 59.90
CA THR A 192 5.63 -42.03 60.41
C THR A 192 5.60 -43.45 59.84
N GLU A 193 6.72 -43.94 59.31
CA GLU A 193 7.58 -45.01 59.87
C GLU A 193 8.87 -45.12 59.05
#